data_AF-A0A1S4C2J7-F1
#
_entry.id   AF-A0A1S4C2J7-F1
#
_cell.length_a   1.000
_cell.length_b   1.000
_cell.length_c   1.000
_cell.angle_alpha   90.00
_cell.angle_beta   90.00
_cell.angle_gamma   90.00
#
_symmetry.space_group_name_H-M   'P 1'
#
loop_
_entity.id
_entity.type
_entity.pdbx_description
1 polymer ?
#
loop_
_entity_poly.entity_id
_entity_poly.type
_entity_poly.pdbx_seq_one_letter_code
_entity_poly.pdbx_strand_id
1 'polypeptide(L)'
;MPPYEALYGRKCRTPLCWNEVGERKFVGPEIVQQTEDKVKIIKDRLKISSDRQKSYADLKRHEIEHQVGDKVFLKVSPWKKIIRFGQKDKLSPRFIGAYETLKRIGPVAYKLALPPELDPSHVLPIESIEVNPDLTYEEEPIQILAREIKELRNKRISLVKVLWRNHSGEEATWEREEDMRVQYPHLFRD
;
A
#
# COMPACT_ATOMS: atom_id res chain seq x y z
N MET A 1 26.85 13.84 -2.92
CA MET A 1 26.59 14.99 -3.81
C MET A 1 25.27 15.63 -3.38
N PRO A 2 25.19 16.95 -3.19
CA PRO A 2 23.94 17.63 -2.85
C PRO A 2 22.90 17.43 -3.97
N PRO A 3 21.59 17.30 -3.66
CA PRO A 3 20.55 17.12 -4.67
C PRO A 3 20.57 18.19 -5.77
N TYR A 4 20.82 19.45 -5.42
CA TYR A 4 20.90 20.56 -6.39
C TYR A 4 22.07 20.39 -7.38
N GLU A 5 23.25 19.95 -6.92
CA GLU A 5 24.39 19.71 -7.82
C GLU A 5 24.12 18.56 -8.80
N ALA A 6 23.38 17.55 -8.35
CA ALA A 6 22.95 16.44 -9.20
C ALA A 6 21.95 16.87 -10.27
N LEU A 7 21.08 17.81 -9.93
CA LEU A 7 20.01 18.26 -10.81
C LEU A 7 20.49 19.28 -11.84
N TYR A 8 21.43 20.15 -11.47
CA TYR A 8 21.83 21.30 -12.28
C TYR A 8 23.29 21.26 -12.77
N GLY A 9 24.10 20.29 -12.34
CA GLY A 9 25.51 20.16 -12.73
C GLY A 9 26.39 21.35 -12.29
N ARG A 10 25.88 22.20 -11.39
CA ARG A 10 26.54 23.40 -10.88
C ARG A 10 26.51 23.37 -9.37
N LYS A 11 27.61 23.83 -8.73
CA LYS A 11 27.69 23.96 -7.28
C LYS A 11 26.54 24.81 -6.75
N CYS A 12 25.95 24.39 -5.61
CA CYS A 12 24.96 25.22 -4.92
C CYS A 12 25.56 26.60 -4.65
N ARG A 13 24.86 27.68 -5.02
CA ARG A 13 25.24 29.01 -4.55
C ARG A 13 24.97 29.07 -3.05
N THR A 14 26.03 29.08 -2.25
CA THR A 14 25.92 29.30 -0.81
C THR A 14 25.29 30.68 -0.57
N PRO A 15 24.42 30.85 0.45
CA PRO A 15 23.79 32.13 0.79
C PRO A 15 24.80 33.24 1.16
N LEU A 16 26.08 32.89 1.30
CA LEU A 16 27.21 33.77 1.60
C LEU A 16 27.38 34.93 0.61
N CYS A 17 26.71 34.91 -0.55
CA CYS A 17 26.77 35.96 -1.57
C CYS A 17 25.41 36.58 -1.93
N TRP A 18 24.38 36.47 -1.07
CA TRP A 18 23.14 37.24 -1.23
C TRP A 18 23.39 38.68 -0.74
N ASN A 19 24.17 39.44 -1.52
CA ASN A 19 24.06 40.88 -1.41
C ASN A 19 22.78 41.29 -2.12
N GLU A 20 21.94 42.07 -1.43
CA GLU A 20 20.87 42.84 -2.05
C GLU A 20 21.41 43.56 -3.30
N VAL A 21 20.60 43.67 -4.35
CA VAL A 21 21.00 44.31 -5.61
C VAL A 21 21.41 45.76 -5.32
N GLY A 22 22.72 46.01 -5.19
CA GLY A 22 23.32 47.28 -4.75
C GLY A 22 24.86 47.21 -4.61
N GLU A 23 25.50 48.34 -4.26
CA GLU A 23 26.98 48.50 -4.24
C GLU A 23 27.70 47.47 -3.36
N ARG A 24 28.72 46.82 -3.94
CA ARG A 24 29.56 45.83 -3.27
C ARG A 24 30.47 46.50 -2.24
N LYS A 25 30.21 46.32 -0.95
CA LYS A 25 31.28 46.41 0.06
C LYS A 25 32.23 45.26 -0.18
N PHE A 26 33.48 45.56 -0.56
CA PHE A 26 34.53 44.55 -0.69
C PHE A 26 34.79 43.94 0.70
N VAL A 27 34.17 42.79 0.97
CA VAL A 27 34.50 41.95 2.12
C VAL A 27 35.84 41.29 1.77
N GLY A 28 36.87 41.54 2.58
CA GLY A 28 38.22 40.99 2.33
C GLY A 28 38.26 39.45 2.36
N PRO A 29 39.30 38.83 1.76
CA PRO A 29 39.44 37.37 1.70
C PRO A 29 39.51 36.70 3.09
N GLU A 30 39.89 37.46 4.11
CA GLU A 30 40.02 37.02 5.49
C GLU A 30 38.68 36.58 6.11
N ILE A 31 37.59 37.30 5.82
CA ILE A 31 36.26 36.95 6.31
C ILE A 31 35.75 35.69 5.60
N VAL A 32 36.08 35.53 4.31
CA VAL A 32 35.74 34.32 3.55
C VAL A 32 36.41 33.10 4.19
N GLN A 33 37.71 33.17 4.48
CA GLN A 33 38.45 32.10 5.15
C GLN A 33 37.86 31.76 6.53
N GLN A 34 37.60 32.77 7.36
CA GLN A 34 36.98 32.57 8.68
C GLN A 34 35.60 31.91 8.58
N THR A 35 34.81 32.25 7.55
CA THR A 35 33.50 31.61 7.34
C THR A 35 33.63 30.19 6.83
N GLU A 36 34.59 29.89 5.94
CA GLU A 36 34.87 28.53 5.48
C GLU A 36 35.26 27.62 6.63
N ASP A 37 36.13 28.09 7.53
CA ASP A 37 36.53 27.38 8.73
C ASP A 37 35.34 27.08 9.64
N LYS A 38 34.45 28.07 9.86
CA LYS A 38 33.22 27.87 10.63
C LYS A 38 32.26 26.89 9.97
N VAL A 39 32.09 26.95 8.65
CA VAL A 39 31.25 26.01 7.89
C VAL A 39 31.80 24.59 7.98
N LYS A 40 33.12 24.42 7.96
CA LYS A 40 33.78 23.13 8.16
C LYS A 40 33.44 22.56 9.54
N ILE A 41 33.57 23.37 10.60
CA ILE A 41 33.19 22.98 11.97
C ILE A 41 31.71 22.57 12.05
N ILE A 42 30.81 23.31 11.41
CA ILE A 42 29.37 22.98 11.40
C ILE A 42 29.14 21.63 10.71
N LYS A 43 29.77 21.40 9.56
CA LYS A 43 29.66 20.12 8.83
C LYS A 43 30.16 18.95 9.67
N ASP A 44 31.29 19.12 10.36
CA ASP A 44 31.86 18.08 11.22
C ASP A 44 30.94 17.76 12.40
N ARG A 45 30.36 18.79 13.05
CA ARG A 45 29.38 18.61 14.13
C ARG A 45 28.10 17.93 13.66
N LEU A 46 27.60 18.30 12.48
CA LEU A 46 26.43 17.65 11.87
C LEU A 46 26.71 16.18 11.56
N LYS A 47 27.90 15.87 11.03
CA LYS A 47 28.31 14.50 10.76
C LYS A 47 28.37 13.67 12.06
N ILE A 48 29.01 14.19 13.11
CA ILE A 48 29.07 13.53 14.42
C ILE A 48 27.66 13.30 14.98
N SER A 49 26.75 14.26 14.84
CA SER A 49 25.37 14.11 15.29
C SER A 49 24.62 13.02 14.52
N SER A 50 24.76 12.99 13.18
CA SER A 50 24.19 11.94 12.33
C SER A 50 24.76 10.56 12.65
N ASP A 51 26.08 10.45 12.85
CA ASP A 51 26.75 9.19 13.17
C ASP A 51 26.29 8.66 14.54
N ARG A 52 26.06 9.54 15.53
CA ARG A 52 25.48 9.18 16.83
C ARG A 52 24.04 8.68 16.70
N GLN A 53 23.21 9.35 15.90
CA GLN A 53 21.84 8.89 15.65
C GLN A 53 21.83 7.50 15.00
N LYS A 54 22.71 7.30 14.01
CA LYS A 54 22.87 6.02 13.34
C LYS A 54 23.35 4.94 14.31
N SER A 55 24.38 5.20 15.11
CA SER A 55 24.89 4.21 16.08
C SER A 55 23.85 3.83 17.13
N TYR A 56 23.04 4.78 17.62
CA TYR A 56 21.94 4.49 18.53
C TYR A 56 20.83 3.64 17.88
N ALA A 57 20.52 3.89 16.61
CA ALA A 57 19.54 3.10 15.87
C ALA A 57 20.05 1.68 15.58
N ASP A 58 21.32 1.54 15.22
CA ASP A 58 21.92 0.27 14.82
C ASP A 58 22.24 -0.63 16.03
N LEU A 59 22.53 -0.07 17.21
CA LEU A 59 22.81 -0.85 18.44
C LEU A 59 21.72 -1.87 18.81
N LYS A 60 20.47 -1.60 18.40
CA LYS A 60 19.30 -2.46 18.68
C LYS A 60 18.82 -3.26 17.47
N ARG A 61 19.51 -3.16 16.32
CA ARG A 61 19.17 -3.90 15.10
C ARG A 61 20.13 -5.06 14.93
N HIS A 62 19.58 -6.26 14.79
CA HIS A 62 20.33 -7.39 14.29
C HIS A 62 20.08 -7.51 12.79
N GLU A 63 21.15 -7.56 12.01
CA GLU A 63 21.04 -7.93 10.60
C GLU A 63 20.63 -9.39 10.53
N ILE A 64 19.40 -9.64 10.06
CA ILE A 64 18.89 -10.98 9.83
C ILE A 64 19.12 -11.27 8.36
N GLU A 65 20.08 -12.15 8.09
CA GLU A 65 20.28 -12.71 6.77
C GLU A 65 19.61 -14.08 6.67
N HIS A 66 18.96 -14.32 5.53
CA HIS A 66 18.40 -15.63 5.19
C HIS A 66 19.20 -16.28 4.08
N GLN A 67 19.34 -17.61 4.15
CA GLN A 67 19.92 -18.44 3.12
C GLN A 67 18.83 -19.05 2.23
N VAL A 68 19.23 -19.56 1.06
CA VAL A 68 18.33 -20.30 0.18
C VAL A 68 17.93 -21.59 0.87
N GLY A 69 16.63 -21.87 0.93
CA GLY A 69 16.06 -22.99 1.70
C GLY A 69 15.52 -22.61 3.08
N ASP A 70 15.86 -21.43 3.61
CA ASP A 70 15.29 -20.95 4.87
C ASP A 70 13.79 -20.66 4.72
N LYS A 71 13.03 -21.01 5.75
CA LYS A 71 11.59 -20.70 5.83
C LYS A 71 11.38 -19.38 6.56
N VAL A 72 10.75 -18.43 5.88
CA VAL A 72 10.47 -17.09 6.41
C VAL A 72 8.98 -16.79 6.40
N PHE A 73 8.55 -16.00 7.39
CA PHE A 73 7.17 -15.56 7.49
C PHE A 73 6.92 -14.26 6.72
N LEU A 74 5.85 -14.22 5.93
CA LEU A 74 5.48 -13.03 5.19
C LEU A 74 4.57 -12.14 6.04
N LYS A 75 4.99 -10.89 6.26
CA LYS A 75 4.16 -9.89 6.94
C LYS A 75 3.08 -9.38 5.98
N VAL A 76 1.82 -9.44 6.39
CA VAL A 76 0.69 -8.94 5.59
C VAL A 76 0.18 -7.58 6.08
N SER A 77 -0.27 -6.73 5.14
CA SER A 77 -0.99 -5.51 5.49
C SER A 77 -2.46 -5.83 5.83
N PRO A 78 -3.11 -5.07 6.72
CA PRO A 78 -4.49 -5.33 7.13
C PRO A 78 -5.49 -5.39 5.97
N TRP A 79 -5.33 -4.53 4.96
CA TRP A 79 -6.22 -4.48 3.79
C TRP A 79 -6.05 -5.68 2.84
N LYS A 80 -4.81 -6.08 2.52
CA LYS A 80 -4.53 -7.28 1.69
C LYS A 80 -4.99 -8.58 2.35
N LYS A 81 -5.17 -8.56 3.67
CA LYS A 81 -5.58 -9.70 4.46
C LYS A 81 -7.09 -9.96 4.40
N ILE A 82 -7.88 -8.90 4.46
CA ILE A 82 -9.35 -8.99 4.38
C ILE A 82 -9.78 -9.48 3.00
N ILE A 83 -9.18 -8.93 1.94
CA ILE A 83 -9.54 -9.23 0.54
C ILE A 83 -9.15 -10.66 0.15
N ARG A 84 -8.02 -11.18 0.65
CA ARG A 84 -7.48 -12.48 0.18
C ARG A 84 -7.78 -13.68 1.07
N PHE A 85 -8.08 -13.46 2.35
CA PHE A 85 -8.27 -14.56 3.29
C PHE A 85 -9.63 -14.55 4.00
N GLY A 86 -10.48 -13.55 3.75
CA GLY A 86 -11.82 -13.44 4.37
C GLY A 86 -11.86 -13.30 5.90
N GLN A 87 -10.71 -13.39 6.59
CA GLN A 87 -10.62 -13.30 8.05
C GLN A 87 -10.73 -11.86 8.53
N LYS A 88 -11.93 -11.49 8.99
CA LYS A 88 -12.31 -10.16 9.48
C LYS A 88 -12.24 -10.05 11.01
N ASP A 89 -11.41 -10.85 11.68
CA ASP A 89 -11.38 -10.90 13.15
C ASP A 89 -10.23 -10.10 13.76
N LYS A 90 -10.52 -9.51 14.93
CA LYS A 90 -9.61 -8.72 15.79
C LYS A 90 -8.36 -9.50 16.25
N LEU A 91 -8.32 -10.83 16.06
CA LEU A 91 -7.23 -11.74 16.45
C LEU A 91 -6.50 -12.39 15.28
N SER A 92 -6.68 -11.90 14.07
CA SER A 92 -6.06 -12.51 12.90
C SER A 92 -4.52 -12.32 12.90
N PRO A 93 -3.71 -13.29 12.43
CA PRO A 93 -2.23 -13.27 12.55
C PRO A 93 -1.54 -12.23 11.65
N ARG A 94 -0.57 -11.47 12.16
CA ARG A 94 0.15 -10.40 11.40
C ARG A 94 1.10 -10.94 10.32
N PHE A 95 1.52 -12.19 10.50
CA PHE A 95 2.45 -12.90 9.64
C PHE A 95 1.77 -14.17 9.13
N ILE A 96 2.02 -14.52 7.88
CA ILE A 96 1.39 -15.66 7.21
C ILE A 96 2.48 -16.56 6.64
N GLY A 97 2.28 -17.86 6.87
CA GLY A 97 2.97 -18.95 6.19
C GLY A 97 4.47 -19.01 6.46
N ALA A 98 5.03 -20.20 6.42
CA ALA A 98 6.48 -20.39 6.40
C ALA A 98 6.87 -20.68 4.94
N TYR A 99 7.31 -19.66 4.22
CA TYR A 99 7.65 -19.79 2.79
C TYR A 99 9.15 -19.99 2.62
N GLU A 100 9.50 -20.90 1.72
CA GLU A 100 10.90 -21.20 1.43
C GLU A 100 11.52 -20.08 0.58
N THR A 101 12.73 -19.71 0.93
CA THR A 101 13.54 -18.75 0.20
C THR A 101 14.17 -19.44 -1.00
N LEU A 102 13.70 -19.12 -2.21
CA LEU A 102 14.17 -19.72 -3.46
C LEU A 102 15.48 -19.10 -3.96
N LYS A 103 15.61 -17.77 -3.85
CA LYS A 103 16.78 -17.04 -4.37
C LYS A 103 17.01 -15.74 -3.62
N ARG A 104 18.27 -15.41 -3.32
CA ARG A 104 18.68 -14.08 -2.85
C ARG A 104 18.91 -13.16 -4.07
N ILE A 105 18.14 -12.08 -4.17
CA ILE A 105 18.25 -11.08 -5.25
C ILE A 105 19.20 -9.95 -4.82
N GLY A 106 19.21 -9.61 -3.53
CA GLY A 106 20.09 -8.61 -2.95
C GLY A 106 20.27 -8.80 -1.44
N PRO A 107 20.98 -7.88 -0.74
CA PRO A 107 21.28 -8.02 0.68
C PRO A 107 20.04 -8.21 1.56
N VAL A 108 18.94 -7.50 1.26
CA VAL A 108 17.66 -7.53 1.99
C VAL A 108 16.49 -7.97 1.10
N ALA A 109 16.77 -8.53 -0.08
CA ALA A 109 15.77 -8.86 -1.09
C ALA A 109 15.84 -10.33 -1.48
N TYR A 110 14.73 -11.04 -1.27
CA TYR A 110 14.62 -12.49 -1.42
C TYR A 110 13.39 -12.86 -2.25
N LYS A 111 13.52 -13.87 -3.11
CA LYS A 111 12.41 -14.49 -3.82
C LYS A 111 11.88 -15.65 -2.99
N LEU A 112 10.59 -15.64 -2.68
CA LEU A 112 9.92 -16.67 -1.88
C LEU A 112 9.08 -17.59 -2.75
N ALA A 113 8.92 -18.84 -2.32
CA ALA A 113 7.98 -19.80 -2.89
C ALA A 113 6.55 -19.50 -2.42
N LEU A 114 5.94 -18.44 -2.96
CA LEU A 114 4.56 -18.06 -2.63
C LEU A 114 3.56 -18.89 -3.46
N PRO A 115 2.39 -19.24 -2.89
CA PRO A 115 1.29 -19.80 -3.65
C PRO A 115 0.76 -18.78 -4.68
N PRO A 116 0.15 -19.24 -5.78
CA PRO A 116 -0.30 -18.39 -6.89
C PRO A 116 -1.29 -17.30 -6.43
N GLU A 117 -2.15 -17.60 -5.46
CA GLU A 117 -3.09 -16.65 -4.83
C GLU A 117 -2.41 -15.41 -4.21
N LEU A 118 -1.14 -15.55 -3.83
CA LEU A 118 -0.34 -14.50 -3.20
C LEU A 118 0.66 -13.84 -4.14
N ASP A 119 0.90 -14.41 -5.31
CA ASP A 119 1.79 -13.84 -6.31
C ASP A 119 1.13 -12.60 -6.92
N PRO A 120 1.66 -11.39 -6.70
CA PRO A 120 1.11 -10.18 -7.31
C PRO A 120 1.20 -10.17 -8.84
N SER A 121 1.98 -11.09 -9.42
CA SER A 121 2.11 -11.29 -10.87
C SER A 121 1.06 -12.27 -11.41
N HIS A 122 0.31 -12.95 -10.54
CA HIS A 122 -0.76 -13.84 -10.96
C HIS A 122 -1.91 -12.99 -11.52
N VAL A 123 -1.99 -12.95 -12.84
CA VAL A 123 -3.11 -12.36 -13.57
C VAL A 123 -4.29 -13.31 -13.36
N LEU A 124 -5.28 -12.87 -12.58
CA LEU A 124 -6.56 -13.58 -12.52
C LEU A 124 -7.13 -13.63 -13.94
N PRO A 125 -7.61 -14.78 -14.42
CA PRO A 125 -8.31 -14.84 -15.69
C PRO A 125 -9.47 -13.84 -15.62
N ILE A 126 -9.43 -12.84 -16.51
CA ILE A 126 -10.52 -11.87 -16.63
C ILE A 126 -11.66 -12.64 -17.28
N GLU A 127 -12.69 -12.96 -16.51
CA GLU A 127 -13.95 -13.42 -17.09
C GLU A 127 -14.49 -12.30 -17.98
N SER A 128 -14.66 -12.59 -19.26
CA SER A 128 -15.16 -11.61 -20.23
C SER A 128 -16.62 -11.33 -19.91
N ILE A 129 -16.88 -10.18 -19.30
CA ILE A 129 -18.24 -9.67 -19.12
C ILE A 129 -18.78 -9.28 -20.49
N GLU A 130 -19.96 -9.78 -20.85
CA GLU A 130 -20.68 -9.34 -22.04
C GLU A 130 -21.23 -7.93 -21.78
N VAL A 131 -20.61 -6.92 -22.40
CA VAL A 131 -21.05 -5.52 -22.33
C VAL A 131 -21.83 -5.20 -23.59
N ASN A 132 -22.91 -4.41 -23.46
CA ASN A 132 -23.64 -3.90 -24.61
C ASN A 132 -22.72 -3.07 -25.53
N PRO A 133 -23.04 -2.96 -26.83
CA PRO A 133 -22.25 -2.16 -27.78
C PRO A 133 -22.12 -0.67 -27.37
N ASP A 134 -23.03 -0.17 -26.54
CA ASP A 134 -23.00 1.19 -25.97
C ASP A 134 -22.10 1.32 -24.73
N LEU A 135 -21.32 0.28 -24.39
CA LEU A 135 -20.48 0.17 -23.20
C LEU A 135 -21.26 0.23 -21.86
N THR A 136 -22.58 0.04 -21.89
CA THR A 136 -23.42 -0.06 -20.70
C THR A 136 -23.44 -1.48 -20.15
N TYR A 137 -23.38 -1.59 -18.83
CA TYR A 137 -23.48 -2.86 -18.09
C TYR A 137 -24.70 -2.76 -17.16
N GLU A 138 -25.72 -3.56 -17.43
CA GLU A 138 -26.92 -3.66 -16.58
C GLU A 138 -26.87 -4.96 -15.78
N GLU A 139 -26.84 -4.85 -14.45
CA GLU A 139 -26.89 -6.00 -13.56
C GLU A 139 -28.32 -6.54 -13.48
N GLU A 140 -28.58 -7.66 -14.16
CA GLU A 140 -29.89 -8.33 -14.11
C GLU A 140 -29.92 -9.35 -12.96
N PRO A 141 -30.92 -9.31 -12.08
CA PRO A 141 -31.08 -10.32 -11.05
C PRO A 141 -31.64 -11.62 -11.65
N ILE A 142 -30.95 -12.74 -11.38
CA ILE A 142 -31.30 -14.07 -11.91
C ILE A 142 -32.29 -14.79 -10.99
N GLN A 143 -31.94 -14.90 -9.70
CA GLN A 143 -32.68 -15.73 -8.75
C GLN A 143 -32.52 -15.26 -7.31
N ILE A 144 -33.56 -15.47 -6.52
CA ILE A 144 -33.51 -15.33 -5.06
C ILE A 144 -32.97 -16.62 -4.44
N LEU A 145 -31.80 -16.56 -3.82
CA LEU A 145 -31.12 -17.69 -3.19
C LEU A 145 -31.62 -17.96 -1.77
N ALA A 146 -31.96 -16.91 -1.02
CA ALA A 146 -32.38 -17.02 0.38
C ALA A 146 -33.30 -15.86 0.78
N ARG A 147 -34.06 -16.04 1.86
CA ARG A 147 -34.87 -14.99 2.49
C ARG A 147 -34.56 -14.97 3.98
N GLU A 148 -34.36 -13.78 4.55
CA GLU A 148 -34.07 -13.58 5.97
C GLU A 148 -34.82 -12.36 6.52
N ILE A 149 -35.27 -12.43 7.77
CA ILE A 149 -35.89 -11.29 8.45
C ILE A 149 -34.89 -10.76 9.47
N LYS A 150 -34.42 -9.53 9.26
CA LYS A 150 -33.54 -8.83 10.19
C LYS A 150 -34.36 -8.08 11.23
N GLU A 151 -34.31 -8.57 12.46
CA GLU A 151 -34.94 -7.90 13.61
C GLU A 151 -34.01 -6.82 14.18
N LEU A 152 -34.47 -5.58 14.16
CA LEU A 152 -33.87 -4.44 14.85
C LEU A 152 -34.73 -4.10 16.08
N ARG A 153 -34.21 -3.27 16.99
CA ARG A 153 -34.88 -2.90 18.25
C ARG A 153 -36.34 -2.46 18.09
N ASN A 154 -36.67 -1.78 16.98
CA ASN A 154 -38.00 -1.21 16.74
C ASN A 154 -38.62 -1.63 15.40
N LYS A 155 -37.95 -2.47 14.58
CA LYS A 155 -38.40 -2.77 13.20
C LYS A 155 -37.98 -4.17 12.77
N ARG A 156 -38.80 -4.82 11.95
CA ARG A 156 -38.44 -6.04 11.22
C ARG A 156 -38.26 -5.68 9.75
N ILE A 157 -37.14 -6.08 9.15
CA ILE A 157 -36.82 -5.81 7.74
C ILE A 157 -36.66 -7.15 7.03
N SER A 158 -37.50 -7.43 6.04
CA SER A 158 -37.32 -8.60 5.19
C SER A 158 -36.25 -8.33 4.13
N LEU A 159 -35.31 -9.25 4.02
CA LEU A 159 -34.20 -9.22 3.09
C LEU A 159 -34.23 -10.49 2.22
N VAL A 160 -33.86 -10.33 0.96
CA VAL A 160 -33.69 -11.42 0.00
C VAL A 160 -32.25 -11.43 -0.48
N LYS A 161 -31.65 -12.63 -0.54
CA LYS A 161 -30.33 -12.81 -1.13
C LYS A 161 -30.48 -13.01 -2.62
N VAL A 162 -29.97 -12.07 -3.41
CA VAL A 162 -30.18 -12.00 -4.86
C VAL A 162 -28.90 -12.42 -5.57
N LEU A 163 -29.01 -13.37 -6.48
CA LEU A 163 -27.96 -13.71 -7.44
C LEU A 163 -28.08 -12.81 -8.66
N TRP A 164 -27.01 -12.10 -8.99
CA TRP A 164 -26.94 -11.20 -10.14
C TRP A 164 -26.24 -11.87 -11.33
N ARG A 165 -26.55 -11.42 -12.54
CA ARG A 165 -25.91 -11.90 -13.77
C ARG A 165 -24.41 -11.59 -13.73
N ASN A 166 -23.59 -12.57 -14.13
CA ASN A 166 -22.12 -12.53 -14.11
C ASN A 166 -21.48 -12.49 -12.72
N HIS A 167 -22.25 -12.65 -11.64
CA HIS A 167 -21.72 -12.78 -10.29
C HIS A 167 -21.70 -14.25 -9.86
N SER A 168 -20.64 -14.65 -9.15
CA SER A 168 -20.59 -15.97 -8.52
C SER A 168 -21.56 -16.03 -7.32
N GLY A 169 -21.97 -17.23 -6.89
CA GLY A 169 -22.88 -17.39 -5.75
C GLY A 169 -22.36 -16.80 -4.43
N GLU A 170 -21.05 -16.58 -4.32
CA GLU A 170 -20.38 -15.91 -3.20
C GLU A 170 -20.54 -14.38 -3.22
N GLU A 171 -20.80 -13.81 -4.40
CA GLU A 171 -20.97 -12.37 -4.63
C GLU A 171 -22.44 -11.91 -4.57
N ALA A 172 -23.38 -12.82 -4.31
CA ALA A 172 -24.79 -12.49 -4.15
C ALA A 172 -25.03 -11.51 -2.98
N THR A 173 -25.79 -10.44 -3.23
CA THR A 173 -26.05 -9.36 -2.27
C THR A 173 -27.37 -9.57 -1.51
N TRP A 174 -27.49 -8.92 -0.35
CA TRP A 174 -28.72 -8.89 0.44
C TRP A 174 -29.48 -7.59 0.19
N GLU A 175 -30.60 -7.69 -0.52
CA GLU A 175 -31.46 -6.56 -0.86
C GLU A 175 -32.77 -6.59 -0.06
N ARG A 176 -33.42 -5.43 0.07
CA ARG A 176 -34.74 -5.36 0.71
C ARG A 176 -35.79 -6.00 -0.18
N GLU A 177 -36.61 -6.85 0.42
CA GLU A 177 -37.63 -7.58 -0.33
C GLU A 177 -38.67 -6.65 -0.98
N GLU A 178 -39.05 -5.57 -0.29
CA GLU A 178 -40.03 -4.60 -0.79
C GLU A 178 -39.53 -3.91 -2.07
N ASP A 179 -38.27 -3.46 -2.08
CA ASP A 179 -37.66 -2.78 -3.23
C ASP A 179 -37.51 -3.75 -4.42
N MET A 180 -37.06 -4.98 -4.15
CA MET A 180 -36.92 -6.02 -5.17
C MET A 180 -38.26 -6.45 -5.77
N ARG A 181 -39.35 -6.46 -4.99
CA ARG A 181 -40.70 -6.75 -5.50
C ARG A 181 -41.22 -5.65 -6.43
N VAL A 182 -40.86 -4.39 -6.19
CA VAL A 182 -41.26 -3.26 -7.04
C VAL A 182 -40.46 -3.27 -8.35
N GLN A 183 -39.14 -3.45 -8.27
CA GLN A 183 -38.24 -3.37 -9.43
C GLN A 183 -38.25 -4.64 -10.27
N TYR A 184 -38.29 -5.81 -9.63
CA TYR A 184 -38.18 -7.12 -10.29
C TYR A 184 -39.30 -8.07 -9.84
N PRO A 185 -40.57 -7.73 -10.11
CA PRO A 185 -41.72 -8.52 -9.66
C PRO A 185 -41.74 -9.94 -10.22
N HIS A 186 -41.06 -10.19 -11.36
CA HIS A 186 -40.99 -11.50 -11.99
C HIS A 186 -40.21 -12.54 -11.16
N LEU A 187 -39.28 -12.12 -10.30
CA LEU A 187 -38.53 -13.02 -9.41
C LEU A 187 -39.35 -13.57 -8.24
N PHE A 188 -40.55 -13.02 -8.02
CA PHE A 188 -41.45 -13.38 -6.93
C PHE A 188 -42.74 -14.05 -7.42
N ARG A 189 -42.82 -14.35 -8.72
CA ARG A 189 -43.91 -15.11 -9.31
C ARG A 189 -43.49 -16.58 -9.33
N ASP A 190 -44.07 -17.37 -8.42
CA ASP A 190 -43.99 -18.83 -8.45
C ASP A 190 -44.82 -19.40 -9.60
#